data_AF-E0SQ73-F1
#
_entry.id   AF-E0SQ73-F1
#
_cell.length_a   1.000
_cell.length_b   1.000
_cell.length_c   1.000
_cell.angle_alpha   90.00
_cell.angle_beta   90.00
_cell.angle_gamma   90.00
#
_symmetry.space_group_name_H-M   'P 1'
#
loop_
_entity.id
_entity.type
_entity.pdbx_description
1 polymer ?
#
loop_
_entity_poly.entity_id
_entity_poly.type
_entity_poly.pdbx_seq_one_letter_code
_entity_poly.pdbx_strand_id
1 'polypeptide(L)'
;MSSFARVFTAISIGVIINLLAFTATYNVAKRYRYSKSSIIDREARKAYISRKKMTIASMHIKKLRSNIFRLSLYQFMIPFTAYIGSILLYMLISFLFFKGYVEYIPLKSTCIAPIPIQIPVKEPGYECVVSVVWIYFLIFLMFLPLYDHYIKKVLQM
;
A
#
# COMPACT_ATOMS: atom_id res chain seq x y z
N MET A 1 26.28 -8.51 -12.33
CA MET A 1 25.22 -9.05 -11.45
C MET A 1 24.27 -9.86 -12.31
N SER A 2 23.96 -11.10 -11.93
CA SER A 2 23.04 -11.95 -12.71
C SER A 2 21.63 -11.36 -12.70
N SER A 3 20.86 -11.64 -13.75
CA SER A 3 19.44 -11.25 -13.84
C SER A 3 18.63 -11.69 -12.62
N PHE A 4 18.93 -12.89 -12.12
CA PHE A 4 18.35 -13.43 -10.90
C PHE A 4 18.58 -12.53 -9.68
N ALA A 5 19.82 -12.05 -9.49
CA ALA A 5 20.13 -11.15 -8.39
C ALA A 5 19.37 -9.81 -8.49
N ARG A 6 19.17 -9.27 -9.70
CA ARG A 6 18.35 -8.05 -9.91
C ARG A 6 16.89 -8.26 -9.52
N VAL A 7 16.29 -9.38 -9.94
CA VAL A 7 14.90 -9.72 -9.56
C VAL A 7 14.80 -9.89 -8.05
N PHE A 8 15.74 -10.60 -7.44
CA PHE A 8 15.76 -10.82 -5.99
C PHE A 8 15.88 -9.51 -5.21
N THR A 9 16.76 -8.60 -5.65
CA THR A 9 16.90 -7.27 -5.05
C THR A 9 15.61 -6.45 -5.20
N ALA A 10 14.97 -6.48 -6.38
CA ALA A 10 13.71 -5.77 -6.61
C ALA A 10 12.61 -6.26 -5.65
N ILE A 11 12.44 -7.59 -5.55
CA ILE A 11 11.46 -8.21 -4.64
C ILE A 11 11.77 -7.85 -3.19
N SER A 12 13.03 -7.97 -2.76
CA SER A 12 13.45 -7.69 -1.38
C SER A 12 13.12 -6.24 -0.99
N ILE A 13 13.46 -5.26 -1.84
CA ILE A 13 13.14 -3.85 -1.62
C ILE A 13 11.62 -3.66 -1.49
N GLY A 14 10.84 -4.28 -2.37
CA GLY A 14 9.38 -4.13 -2.40
C GLY A 14 8.73 -4.67 -1.14
N VAL A 15 9.16 -5.86 -0.71
CA VAL A 15 8.66 -6.49 0.52
C VAL A 15 9.04 -5.66 1.75
N ILE A 16 10.29 -5.20 1.87
CA ILE A 16 10.74 -4.40 3.01
C ILE A 16 9.95 -3.09 3.11
N ILE A 17 9.78 -2.36 2.01
CA ILE A 17 9.04 -1.10 2.01
C ILE A 17 7.56 -1.31 2.33
N ASN A 18 6.92 -2.34 1.77
CA ASN A 18 5.53 -2.66 2.11
C ASN A 18 5.39 -3.09 3.58
N LEU A 19 6.37 -3.79 4.14
CA LEU A 19 6.38 -4.12 5.57
C LEU A 19 6.46 -2.86 6.44
N LEU A 20 7.33 -1.91 6.08
CA LEU A 20 7.42 -0.61 6.78
C LEU A 20 6.12 0.17 6.67
N ALA A 21 5.53 0.27 5.48
CA ALA A 21 4.23 0.89 5.28
C ALA A 21 3.12 0.19 6.08
N PHE A 22 3.15 -1.14 6.17
CA PHE A 22 2.24 -1.91 7.01
C PHE A 22 2.34 -1.52 8.48
N THR A 23 3.55 -1.42 9.03
CA THR A 23 3.73 -0.97 10.42
C THR A 23 3.27 0.48 10.62
N ALA A 24 3.49 1.36 9.64
CA ALA A 24 3.02 2.74 9.68
C ALA A 24 1.49 2.82 9.70
N THR A 25 0.82 2.12 8.79
CA THR A 25 -0.64 2.05 8.72
C THR A 25 -1.24 1.47 10.01
N TYR A 26 -0.63 0.41 10.55
CA TYR A 26 -1.04 -0.17 11.83
C TYR A 26 -0.95 0.85 12.98
N ASN A 27 0.15 1.59 13.06
CA ASN A 27 0.35 2.62 14.09
C ASN A 27 -0.65 3.77 13.94
N VAL A 28 -0.96 4.18 12.71
CA VAL A 28 -2.01 5.17 12.43
C VAL A 28 -3.36 4.64 12.89
N ALA A 29 -3.77 3.45 12.46
CA ALA A 29 -5.04 2.84 12.85
C ALA A 29 -5.18 2.73 14.38
N LYS A 30 -4.11 2.35 15.09
CA LYS A 30 -4.08 2.28 16.56
C LYS A 30 -4.36 3.63 17.21
N ARG A 31 -3.88 4.76 16.65
CA ARG A 31 -4.18 6.11 17.17
C ARG A 31 -5.66 6.48 17.00
N TYR A 32 -6.32 5.99 15.95
CA TYR A 32 -7.73 6.26 15.68
C TYR A 32 -8.71 5.35 16.44
N ARG A 33 -8.23 4.28 17.09
CA ARG A 33 -9.00 3.31 17.90
C ARG A 33 -9.82 3.92 19.06
N TYR A 34 -9.71 5.23 19.32
CA TYR A 34 -10.29 5.90 20.49
C TYR A 34 -11.74 6.39 20.34
N SER A 35 -12.41 6.20 19.20
CA SER A 35 -13.82 6.61 19.07
C SER A 35 -14.76 5.42 19.28
N LYS A 36 -15.05 5.11 20.54
CA LYS A 36 -16.04 4.08 20.92
C LYS A 36 -17.40 4.38 20.27
N SER A 37 -17.87 3.52 19.37
CA SER A 37 -19.22 3.64 18.77
C SER A 37 -20.31 3.66 19.85
N SER A 38 -20.08 2.99 20.98
CA SER A 38 -21.00 2.97 22.13
C SER A 38 -21.27 4.36 22.74
N ILE A 39 -20.33 5.31 22.61
CA ILE A 39 -20.52 6.70 23.07
C ILE A 39 -21.44 7.43 22.09
N ILE A 40 -21.25 7.19 20.80
CA ILE A 40 -22.00 7.81 19.69
C ILE A 40 -23.45 7.31 19.70
N ASP A 41 -23.67 6.00 19.88
CA ASP A 41 -25.02 5.42 19.98
C ASP A 41 -25.78 5.95 21.20
N ARG A 42 -25.05 6.29 22.27
CA ARG A 42 -25.63 6.86 23.49
C ARG A 42 -25.94 8.34 23.31
N GLU A 43 -25.12 9.08 22.58
CA GLU A 43 -25.36 10.49 22.25
C GLU A 43 -26.45 10.67 21.19
N ALA A 44 -26.48 9.80 20.17
CA ALA A 44 -27.52 9.77 19.13
C ALA A 44 -28.90 9.51 19.74
N ARG A 45 -29.00 8.57 20.71
CA ARG A 45 -30.25 8.35 21.47
C ARG A 45 -30.69 9.57 22.29
N LYS A 46 -29.74 10.35 22.82
CA LYS A 46 -30.02 11.57 23.60
C LYS A 46 -30.36 12.78 22.73
N ALA A 47 -30.08 12.73 21.43
CA ALA A 47 -30.35 13.81 20.48
C ALA A 47 -31.85 14.12 20.34
N TYR A 48 -32.72 13.13 20.55
CA TYR A 48 -34.17 13.27 20.44
C TYR A 48 -34.80 14.11 21.57
N ILE A 49 -34.05 14.41 22.63
CA ILE A 49 -34.58 15.04 23.85
C ILE A 49 -34.57 16.58 23.76
N SER A 50 -33.66 17.19 23.00
CA SER A 50 -33.50 18.66 22.97
C SER A 50 -32.75 19.14 21.73
N ARG A 51 -33.13 20.31 21.19
CA ARG A 51 -32.41 20.98 20.08
C ARG A 51 -30.92 21.18 20.37
N LYS A 52 -30.55 21.50 21.62
CA LYS A 52 -29.14 21.68 22.03
C LYS A 52 -28.37 20.36 22.06
N LYS A 53 -29.04 19.24 22.37
CA LYS A 53 -28.42 17.90 22.32
C LYS A 53 -28.29 17.41 20.89
N MET A 54 -29.23 17.77 20.02
CA MET A 54 -29.17 17.48 18.59
C MET A 54 -27.97 18.17 17.91
N THR A 55 -27.67 19.43 18.24
CA THR A 55 -26.49 20.14 17.68
C THR A 55 -25.16 19.57 18.18
N ILE A 56 -25.10 19.14 19.44
CA ILE A 56 -23.90 18.47 19.99
C ILE A 56 -23.68 17.12 19.30
N ALA A 57 -24.75 16.32 19.14
CA ALA A 57 -24.67 15.02 18.46
C ALA A 57 -24.24 15.19 16.98
N SER A 58 -24.78 16.18 16.26
CA SER A 58 -24.39 16.42 14.86
C SER A 58 -22.94 16.89 14.72
N MET A 59 -22.42 17.68 15.67
CA MET A 59 -20.99 18.04 15.72
C MET A 59 -20.10 16.81 15.95
N HIS A 60 -20.47 15.92 16.87
CA HIS A 60 -19.72 14.67 17.10
C HIS A 60 -19.76 13.74 15.89
N ILE A 61 -20.92 13.56 15.25
CA ILE A 61 -21.06 12.75 14.03
C ILE A 61 -20.21 13.34 12.89
N LYS A 62 -20.20 14.67 12.71
CA LYS A 62 -19.36 15.33 11.70
C LYS A 62 -17.87 15.10 11.96
N LYS A 63 -17.44 15.20 13.23
CA LYS A 63 -16.06 14.91 13.64
C LYS A 63 -15.69 13.45 13.40
N LEU A 64 -16.60 12.52 13.70
CA LEU A 64 -16.42 11.10 13.44
C LEU A 64 -16.26 10.80 11.95
N ARG A 65 -17.16 11.32 11.13
CA ARG A 65 -17.11 11.14 9.66
C ARG A 65 -15.80 11.64 9.08
N SER A 66 -15.32 12.79 9.55
CA SER A 66 -14.01 13.31 9.17
C SER A 66 -12.86 12.39 9.57
N ASN A 67 -12.90 11.82 10.79
CA ASN A 67 -11.88 10.87 11.24
C ASN A 67 -11.89 9.55 10.45
N ILE A 68 -13.06 8.99 10.18
CA ILE A 68 -13.21 7.78 9.34
C ILE A 68 -12.70 8.06 7.93
N PHE A 69 -13.06 9.20 7.34
CA PHE A 69 -12.57 9.61 6.03
C PHE A 69 -11.05 9.79 5.99
N ARG A 70 -10.45 10.40 7.02
CA ARG A 70 -8.98 10.50 7.14
C ARG A 70 -8.33 9.13 7.24
N LEU A 71 -8.93 8.21 7.99
CA LEU A 71 -8.41 6.86 8.13
C LEU A 71 -8.47 6.07 6.82
N SER A 72 -9.59 6.15 6.09
CA SER A 72 -9.71 5.54 4.77
C SER A 72 -8.72 6.12 3.77
N LEU A 73 -8.47 7.45 3.85
CA LEU A 73 -7.41 8.09 3.07
C LEU A 73 -6.03 7.51 3.42
N TYR A 74 -5.67 7.39 4.70
CA TYR A 74 -4.38 6.81 5.09
C TYR A 74 -4.23 5.35 4.68
N GLN A 75 -5.31 4.57 4.76
CA GLN A 75 -5.33 3.17 4.33
C GLN A 75 -4.98 3.01 2.85
N PHE A 76 -5.35 3.95 1.99
CA PHE A 76 -5.00 3.92 0.57
C PHE A 76 -3.65 4.60 0.28
N MET A 77 -3.43 5.78 0.87
CA MET A 77 -2.27 6.61 0.57
C MET A 77 -0.95 6.00 1.05
N ILE A 78 -0.93 5.34 2.22
CA ILE A 78 0.32 4.77 2.75
C ILE A 78 0.83 3.62 1.85
N PRO A 79 0.02 2.58 1.54
CA PRO A 79 0.43 1.51 0.64
C PRO A 79 0.78 2.01 -0.76
N PHE A 80 0.01 2.97 -1.29
CA PHE A 80 0.26 3.53 -2.62
C PHE A 80 1.59 4.31 -2.66
N THR A 81 1.89 5.09 -1.62
CA THR A 81 3.16 5.81 -1.51
C THR A 81 4.33 4.83 -1.36
N ALA A 82 4.16 3.72 -0.65
CA ALA A 82 5.15 2.65 -0.57
C ALA A 82 5.42 2.00 -1.93
N TYR A 83 4.38 1.74 -2.72
CA TYR A 83 4.51 1.24 -4.08
C TYR A 83 5.35 2.18 -4.95
N ILE A 84 4.97 3.46 -5.04
CA ILE A 84 5.74 4.44 -5.83
C ILE A 84 7.16 4.62 -5.28
N GLY A 85 7.30 4.72 -3.96
CA GLY A 85 8.59 4.84 -3.29
C GLY A 85 9.52 3.65 -3.54
N SER A 86 8.98 2.43 -3.67
CA SER A 86 9.77 1.24 -3.97
C SER A 86 10.34 1.24 -5.38
N ILE A 87 9.57 1.72 -6.37
CA ILE A 87 10.04 1.90 -7.74
C ILE A 87 11.15 2.96 -7.78
N LEU A 88 10.91 4.12 -7.16
CA LEU A 88 11.89 5.21 -7.13
C LEU A 88 13.19 4.80 -6.43
N LEU A 89 13.08 4.11 -5.29
CA LEU A 89 14.26 3.62 -4.57
C LEU A 89 15.05 2.62 -5.40
N TYR A 90 14.37 1.69 -6.08
CA TYR A 90 15.04 0.73 -6.96
C TYR A 90 15.72 1.42 -8.14
N MET A 91 15.08 2.41 -8.75
CA MET A 91 15.70 3.17 -9.84
C MET A 91 16.93 3.92 -9.36
N LEU A 92 16.89 4.52 -8.17
CA LEU A 92 18.04 5.20 -7.57
C LEU A 92 19.19 4.23 -7.26
N ILE A 93 18.90 3.08 -6.64
CA ILE A 93 19.89 2.01 -6.41
C ILE A 93 20.45 1.54 -7.75
N SER A 94 19.60 1.34 -8.75
CA SER A 94 20.04 0.87 -10.07
C SER A 94 20.98 1.86 -10.74
N PHE A 95 20.68 3.16 -10.65
CA PHE A 95 21.54 4.21 -11.17
C PHE A 95 22.90 4.22 -10.46
N LEU A 96 22.93 4.09 -9.14
CA LEU A 96 24.17 4.09 -8.34
C LEU A 96 25.07 2.87 -8.63
N PHE A 97 24.48 1.67 -8.70
CA PHE A 97 25.24 0.44 -8.82
C PHE A 97 25.49 -0.01 -10.27
N PHE A 98 24.59 0.31 -11.20
CA PHE A 98 24.66 -0.12 -12.60
C PHE A 98 24.89 1.02 -13.59
N LYS A 99 25.03 2.27 -13.11
CA LYS A 99 25.23 3.47 -13.94
C LYS A 99 24.16 3.64 -15.03
N GLY A 100 22.93 3.21 -14.75
CA GLY A 100 21.81 3.31 -15.68
C GLY A 100 20.46 3.00 -15.02
N TYR A 101 19.38 3.51 -15.63
CA TYR A 101 18.02 3.23 -15.20
C TYR A 101 17.60 1.84 -15.67
N VAL A 102 17.40 0.93 -14.72
CA VAL A 102 16.96 -0.44 -15.01
C VAL A 102 15.44 -0.49 -14.80
N GLU A 103 14.69 -0.29 -15.87
CA GLU A 103 13.22 -0.48 -15.86
C GLU A 103 12.81 -1.92 -16.18
N TYR A 104 13.66 -2.60 -16.94
CA TYR A 104 13.45 -3.96 -17.41
C TYR A 104 14.61 -4.85 -16.99
N ILE A 105 14.29 -6.01 -16.42
CA ILE A 105 15.27 -7.02 -16.04
C ILE A 105 15.29 -8.10 -17.11
N PRO A 106 16.40 -8.26 -17.87
CA PRO A 106 16.48 -9.25 -18.92
C PRO A 106 16.61 -10.66 -18.34
N LEU A 107 15.91 -11.63 -18.90
CA LEU A 107 15.90 -13.03 -18.51
C LEU A 107 16.49 -13.90 -19.62
N LYS A 108 17.34 -14.85 -19.23
CA LYS A 108 17.87 -15.89 -20.13
C LYS A 108 16.94 -17.10 -20.15
N SER A 109 15.67 -16.86 -20.48
CA SER A 109 14.63 -17.87 -20.53
C SER A 109 13.50 -17.41 -21.44
N THR A 110 12.73 -18.37 -21.95
CA THR A 110 11.46 -18.11 -22.62
C THR A 110 10.48 -17.37 -21.70
N CYS A 111 9.64 -16.51 -22.25
CA CYS A 111 8.57 -15.88 -21.47
C CYS A 111 7.52 -16.92 -21.05
N ILE A 112 7.27 -17.03 -19.74
CA ILE A 112 6.29 -17.93 -19.12
C ILE A 112 5.06 -17.12 -18.65
N ALA A 113 5.28 -15.89 -18.20
CA ALA A 113 4.21 -15.01 -17.75
C ALA A 113 3.59 -14.25 -18.93
N PRO A 114 2.29 -13.90 -18.86
CA PRO A 114 1.64 -13.10 -19.89
C PRO A 114 2.20 -11.67 -19.93
N ILE A 115 2.11 -11.05 -21.11
CA ILE A 115 2.27 -9.59 -21.28
C ILE A 115 1.22 -8.91 -20.40
N PRO A 116 1.54 -7.82 -19.68
CA PRO A 116 2.76 -7.01 -19.73
C PRO A 116 3.85 -7.35 -18.70
N ILE A 117 3.69 -8.45 -17.94
CA ILE A 117 4.65 -8.83 -16.88
C ILE A 117 6.00 -9.20 -17.51
N GLN A 118 5.93 -10.04 -18.54
CA GLN A 118 7.07 -10.49 -19.34
C GLN A 118 6.89 -10.05 -20.78
N ILE A 119 7.91 -9.43 -21.35
CA ILE A 119 7.91 -8.92 -22.72
C ILE A 119 8.96 -9.71 -23.50
N PRO A 120 8.58 -10.35 -24.63
CA PRO A 120 9.54 -11.04 -25.47
C PRO A 120 10.46 -10.03 -26.15
N VAL A 121 11.76 -10.30 -26.15
CA VAL A 121 12.75 -9.45 -26.83
C VAL A 121 13.66 -10.35 -27.64
N LYS A 122 13.92 -9.97 -28.89
CA LYS A 122 14.84 -10.70 -29.78
C LYS A 122 16.21 -10.05 -29.73
N GLU A 123 16.87 -10.12 -28.58
CA GLU A 123 18.25 -9.66 -28.42
C GLU A 123 19.20 -10.85 -28.25
N PRO A 124 20.44 -10.78 -28.78
CA PRO A 124 21.40 -11.87 -28.64
C PRO A 124 21.73 -12.11 -27.14
N GLY A 125 21.31 -13.26 -26.63
CA GLY A 125 21.59 -13.71 -25.27
C GLY A 125 20.45 -13.53 -24.26
N TYR A 126 19.32 -12.92 -24.63
CA TYR A 126 18.11 -12.81 -23.80
C TYR A 126 16.84 -12.95 -24.65
N GLU A 127 15.88 -13.73 -24.16
CA GLU A 127 14.64 -14.01 -24.89
C GLU A 127 13.42 -13.27 -24.30
N CYS A 128 13.56 -12.77 -23.07
CA CYS A 128 12.47 -12.15 -22.33
C CYS A 128 12.97 -11.06 -21.38
N VAL A 129 12.15 -10.04 -21.09
CA VAL A 129 12.41 -9.05 -20.03
C VAL A 129 11.23 -8.96 -19.07
N VAL A 130 11.50 -8.68 -17.80
CA VAL A 130 10.47 -8.42 -16.78
C VAL A 130 10.47 -6.95 -16.42
N SER A 131 9.30 -6.32 -16.44
CA SER A 131 9.14 -4.95 -15.98
C SER A 131 9.17 -4.87 -14.45
N VAL A 132 10.04 -4.01 -13.93
CA VAL A 132 10.18 -3.76 -12.49
C VAL A 132 8.89 -3.20 -11.88
N VAL A 133 8.16 -2.38 -12.64
CA VAL A 133 6.86 -1.81 -12.23
C VAL A 133 5.87 -2.92 -11.89
N TRP A 134 5.80 -3.95 -12.72
CA TRP A 134 4.89 -5.09 -12.50
C TRP A 134 5.28 -5.94 -11.30
N ILE A 135 6.59 -6.12 -11.04
CA ILE A 135 7.06 -6.79 -9.82
C ILE A 135 6.53 -6.05 -8.58
N TYR A 136 6.74 -4.73 -8.52
CA TYR A 136 6.28 -3.91 -7.39
C TYR A 136 4.75 -3.85 -7.28
N PHE A 137 4.05 -3.83 -8.41
CA PHE A 137 2.60 -3.84 -8.43
C PHE A 137 2.03 -5.14 -7.87
N LEU A 138 2.60 -6.29 -8.24
CA LEU A 138 2.22 -7.59 -7.70
C LEU A 138 2.47 -7.69 -6.19
N ILE A 139 3.61 -7.18 -5.72
CA ILE A 139 3.90 -7.11 -4.27
C ILE A 139 2.88 -6.21 -3.57
N PHE A 140 2.56 -5.05 -4.14
CA PHE A 140 1.54 -4.15 -3.60
C PHE A 140 0.17 -4.84 -3.50
N LEU A 141 -0.27 -5.54 -4.56
CA LEU A 141 -1.53 -6.29 -4.57
C LEU A 141 -1.53 -7.40 -3.52
N MET A 142 -0.40 -8.09 -3.32
CA MET A 142 -0.26 -9.13 -2.30
C MET A 142 -0.44 -8.57 -0.88
N PHE A 143 0.04 -7.36 -0.61
CA PHE A 143 -0.10 -6.72 0.70
C PHE A 143 -1.47 -6.05 0.91
N LEU A 144 -2.20 -5.67 -0.15
CA LEU A 144 -3.51 -5.03 -0.07
C LEU A 144 -4.51 -5.75 0.87
N PRO A 145 -4.74 -7.08 0.78
CA PRO A 145 -5.64 -7.79 1.69
C PRO A 145 -5.12 -7.81 3.14
N LEU A 146 -3.80 -7.79 3.35
CA LEU A 146 -3.20 -7.71 4.68
C LEU A 146 -3.51 -6.36 5.34
N TYR A 147 -3.37 -5.25 4.60
CA TYR A 147 -3.74 -3.93 5.12
C TYR A 147 -5.21 -3.90 5.55
N ASP A 148 -6.12 -4.38 4.70
CA ASP A 148 -7.56 -4.37 4.97
C ASP A 148 -7.93 -5.21 6.20
N HIS A 149 -7.43 -6.45 6.28
CA HIS A 149 -7.72 -7.35 7.40
C HIS A 149 -7.32 -6.76 8.75
N TYR A 150 -6.11 -6.20 8.86
CA TYR A 150 -5.60 -5.67 10.12
C TYR A 150 -6.27 -4.35 10.51
N ILE A 151 -6.61 -3.50 9.55
CA ILE A 151 -7.32 -2.24 9.83
C ILE A 151 -8.71 -2.54 10.38
N LYS A 152 -9.46 -3.45 9.77
CA LYS A 152 -10.76 -3.91 10.28
C LYS A 152 -10.65 -4.44 11.71
N LYS A 153 -9.67 -5.33 11.96
CA LYS A 153 -9.40 -5.89 13.28
C LYS A 153 -9.08 -4.82 14.34
N VAL A 154 -8.27 -3.81 14.00
CA VAL A 154 -7.90 -2.72 14.92
C VAL A 154 -9.09 -1.82 15.22
N LEU A 155 -9.95 -1.59 14.23
CA LEU A 155 -11.12 -0.72 14.35
C LEU A 155 -12.34 -1.37 14.99
N GLN A 156 -12.31 -2.69 15.25
CA GLN A 156 -13.46 -3.46 15.75
C GLN A 156 -14.71 -3.28 14.87
N MET A 157 -14.50 -3.15 13.55
CA MET A 157 -15.52 -3.36 12.53
C MET A 157 -15.50 -4.83 12.12
#